data_AF-A0AAP9SIC2-F1
#
_entry.id   AF-A0AAP9SIC2-F1
#
_cell.length_a   1.000
_cell.length_b   1.000
_cell.length_c   1.000
_cell.angle_alpha   90.00
_cell.angle_beta   90.00
_cell.angle_gamma   90.00
#
_symmetry.space_group_name_H-M   'P 1'
#
loop_
_entity.id
_entity.type
_entity.pdbx_description
1 polymer ?
#
loop_
_entity_poly.entity_id
_entity_poly.type
_entity_poly.pdbx_seq_one_letter_code
_entity_poly.pdbx_strand_id
1 'polypeptide(L)'
;MPAPVVLILAAGRGERFLASGGNTHKCIGWRQSPEVAPYRWPFEENGRTFDLAIEPQITTNDLRLMLRLALAGGGITIATQETFRPYIESGKLVSLLDDFLPQFPGFYLYFPQRRNIAPKLRALIDYVKEWRQQLV
;
A
#
# COMPACT_ATOMS: atom_id res chain seq x y z
N MET A 1 -5.63 -9.88 15.28
CA MET A 1 -4.91 -10.02 14.00
C MET A 1 -4.23 -8.70 13.69
N PRO A 2 -2.96 -8.66 13.25
CA PRO A 2 -2.46 -7.42 12.69
C PRO A 2 -3.27 -7.16 11.42
N ALA A 3 -3.96 -6.03 11.39
CA ALA A 3 -4.61 -5.56 10.17
C ALA A 3 -3.55 -5.53 9.04
N PRO A 4 -3.93 -5.74 7.76
CA PRO A 4 -3.00 -5.51 6.67
C PRO A 4 -2.35 -4.13 6.86
N VAL A 5 -1.04 -4.05 6.85
CA VAL A 5 -0.34 -2.79 7.07
C VAL A 5 -0.01 -2.19 5.70
N VAL A 6 -0.07 -0.87 5.62
CA VAL A 6 0.50 -0.15 4.48
C VAL A 6 2.01 -0.13 4.71
N LEU A 7 2.83 -0.66 3.80
CA LEU A 7 4.29 -0.68 3.98
C LEU A 7 4.98 0.34 3.07
N ILE A 8 6.00 1.00 3.61
CA ILE A 8 6.93 1.84 2.85
C ILE A 8 8.19 1.04 2.61
N LEU A 9 8.57 0.83 1.35
CA LEU A 9 9.64 -0.11 1.00
C LEU A 9 10.75 0.52 0.19
N ALA A 10 11.99 0.07 0.43
CA ALA A 10 13.15 0.30 -0.42
C ALA A 10 13.81 -1.03 -0.82
N ALA A 11 14.56 -1.04 -1.92
CA ALA A 11 15.38 -2.20 -2.28
C ALA A 11 16.40 -2.52 -1.18
N GLY A 12 16.62 -3.81 -0.90
CA GLY A 12 17.36 -4.37 0.25
C GLY A 12 18.86 -4.06 0.38
N ARG A 13 19.33 -2.87 0.00
CA ARG A 13 20.64 -2.32 0.40
C ARG A 13 20.43 -1.17 1.39
N GLY A 14 19.69 -1.44 2.47
CA GLY A 14 19.14 -0.46 3.41
C GLY A 14 20.15 0.46 4.11
N GLU A 15 21.43 0.07 4.18
CA GLU A 15 22.47 0.87 4.83
C GLU A 15 22.76 2.21 4.11
N ARG A 16 22.47 2.31 2.81
CA ARG A 16 22.69 3.56 2.05
C ARG A 16 21.54 4.55 2.15
N PHE A 17 20.34 4.09 2.50
CA PHE A 17 19.16 4.96 2.60
C PHE A 17 19.11 5.68 3.95
N LEU A 18 19.41 5.01 5.07
CA LEU A 18 19.43 5.68 6.38
C LEU A 18 20.65 6.60 6.58
N ALA A 19 21.74 6.38 5.83
CA ALA A 19 22.99 7.11 5.97
C ALA A 19 23.08 8.42 5.16
N SER A 20 22.14 8.70 4.25
CA SER A 20 22.12 9.98 3.54
C SER A 20 21.43 11.02 4.41
N GLY A 21 22.18 11.75 5.24
CA GLY A 21 21.72 12.89 6.05
C GLY A 21 21.26 14.11 5.24
N GLY A 22 20.61 13.89 4.10
CA GLY A 22 20.05 14.90 3.21
C GLY A 22 18.64 14.51 2.80
N ASN A 23 17.76 15.51 2.76
CA ASN A 23 16.30 15.45 2.63
C ASN A 23 15.77 14.91 1.27
N THR A 24 16.45 13.95 0.62
CA THR A 24 16.20 13.59 -0.79
C THR A 24 16.25 12.08 -1.04
N HIS A 25 15.30 11.34 -0.46
CA HIS A 25 14.99 10.01 -0.97
C HIS A 25 14.16 10.11 -2.25
N LYS A 26 14.48 9.25 -3.23
CA LYS A 26 13.64 9.09 -4.41
C LYS A 26 12.38 8.35 -4.02
N CYS A 27 11.22 8.93 -4.29
CA CYS A 27 9.92 8.34 -4.03
C CYS A 27 9.17 8.06 -5.33
N ILE A 28 8.47 6.94 -5.35
CA ILE A 28 7.59 6.52 -6.43
C ILE A 28 6.16 6.69 -5.90
N GLY A 29 5.40 7.57 -6.55
CA GLY A 29 4.06 7.94 -6.10
C GLY A 29 2.97 7.34 -6.99
N TRP A 30 1.85 6.95 -6.37
CA TRP A 30 0.65 6.68 -7.14
C TRP A 30 0.00 7.99 -7.57
N ARG A 31 -0.45 8.10 -8.82
CA ARG A 31 -1.23 9.26 -9.31
C ARG A 31 -2.27 8.78 -10.30
N GLN A 32 -3.54 9.10 -10.06
CA GLN A 32 -4.66 8.65 -10.89
C GLN A 32 -4.57 9.11 -12.35
N SER A 33 -4.33 10.41 -12.56
CA SER A 33 -4.12 11.06 -13.86
C SER A 33 -3.17 12.25 -13.71
N PRO A 34 -2.56 12.75 -14.80
CA PRO A 34 -1.60 13.85 -14.73
C PRO A 34 -2.10 15.12 -14.03
N GLU A 35 -3.40 15.40 -14.13
CA GLU A 35 -4.07 16.59 -13.60
C GLU A 35 -4.39 16.50 -12.10
N VAL A 36 -4.33 15.31 -11.52
CA VAL A 36 -4.60 15.08 -10.09
C VAL A 36 -3.29 15.06 -9.33
N ALA A 37 -3.27 15.64 -8.13
CA ALA A 37 -2.12 15.56 -7.24
C ALA A 37 -1.78 14.08 -6.93
N PRO A 38 -0.49 13.73 -6.74
CA PRO A 38 -0.12 12.41 -6.25
C PRO A 38 -0.85 12.03 -4.97
N TYR A 39 -1.06 10.73 -4.79
CA TYR A 39 -1.60 10.17 -3.55
C TYR A 39 -0.72 10.57 -2.37
N ARG A 40 -1.34 11.14 -1.34
CA ARG A 40 -0.68 11.47 -0.09
C ARG A 40 -0.50 10.21 0.73
N TRP A 41 0.66 10.05 1.34
CA TRP A 41 0.99 8.84 2.09
C TRP A 41 0.41 8.96 3.49
N PRO A 42 -0.44 8.02 3.92
CA PRO A 42 -1.05 8.08 5.23
C PRO A 42 -0.07 7.56 6.28
N PHE A 43 0.01 8.28 7.39
CA PHE A 43 0.81 7.96 8.56
C PHE A 43 -0.05 8.09 9.82
N GLU A 44 0.39 7.46 10.89
CA GLU A 44 -0.19 7.54 12.22
C GLU A 44 0.92 7.70 13.24
N GLU A 45 0.79 8.66 14.15
CA GLU A 45 1.71 8.83 15.28
C GLU A 45 0.89 9.17 16.53
N ASN A 46 1.13 8.46 17.63
CA ASN A 46 0.43 8.68 18.91
C ASN A 46 -1.11 8.68 18.77
N GLY A 47 -1.65 7.78 17.94
CA GLY A 47 -3.09 7.66 17.68
C GLY A 47 -3.69 8.78 16.83
N ARG A 48 -2.87 9.63 16.21
CA ARG A 48 -3.31 10.68 15.29
C ARG A 48 -2.87 10.34 13.88
N THR A 49 -3.83 10.26 12.98
CA THR A 49 -3.56 10.05 11.55
C THR A 49 -3.25 11.37 10.87
N PHE A 50 -2.28 11.36 9.95
CA PHE A 50 -1.92 12.49 9.11
C PHE A 50 -1.40 12.00 7.76
N ASP A 51 -1.56 12.82 6.73
CA ASP A 51 -1.11 12.48 5.39
C ASP A 51 0.06 13.38 4.97
N LEU A 52 1.13 12.79 4.44
CA LEU A 52 2.23 13.55 3.85
C LEU A 52 2.09 13.67 2.33
N ALA A 53 2.17 14.91 1.83
CA ALA A 53 2.36 15.16 0.40
C ALA A 53 3.83 14.93 0.07
N ILE A 54 4.14 13.72 -0.36
CA ILE A 54 5.45 13.40 -0.93
C ILE A 54 5.50 13.99 -2.35
N GLU A 55 6.65 14.54 -2.73
CA GLU A 55 6.95 14.95 -4.11
C GLU A 55 7.67 13.80 -4.85
N PRO A 56 6.94 12.90 -5.52
CA PRO A 56 7.54 11.76 -6.19
C PRO A 56 8.26 12.17 -7.47
N GLN A 57 9.45 11.61 -7.69
CA GLN A 57 10.23 11.76 -8.91
C GLN A 57 9.65 10.92 -10.05
N ILE A 58 8.91 9.85 -9.72
CA ILE A 58 8.19 9.02 -10.68
C ILE A 58 6.76 8.86 -10.18
N THR A 59 5.79 9.12 -11.06
CA THR A 59 4.38 8.81 -10.79
C THR A 59 3.83 7.78 -11.76
N THR A 60 2.92 6.95 -11.27
CA THR A 60 2.19 5.98 -12.09
C THR A 60 0.84 5.67 -11.44
N ASN A 61 -0.13 5.18 -12.20
CA ASN A 61 -1.36 4.60 -11.66
C ASN A 61 -1.32 3.07 -11.57
N ASP A 62 -0.21 2.42 -11.95
CA ASP A 62 -0.05 0.97 -11.93
C ASP A 62 0.80 0.51 -10.74
N LEU A 63 0.17 -0.18 -9.80
CA LEU A 63 0.82 -0.75 -8.61
C LEU A 63 1.92 -1.77 -8.95
N ARG A 64 1.77 -2.55 -10.03
CA ARG A 64 2.80 -3.50 -10.47
C ARG A 64 4.03 -2.79 -11.00
N LEU A 65 3.85 -1.63 -11.65
CA LEU A 65 4.98 -0.80 -12.06
C LEU A 65 5.69 -0.20 -10.85
N MET A 66 4.94 0.28 -9.85
CA MET A 66 5.52 0.77 -8.58
C MET A 66 6.39 -0.30 -7.91
N LEU A 67 5.90 -1.54 -7.82
CA LEU A 67 6.67 -2.69 -7.30
C LEU A 67 7.95 -2.94 -8.10
N ARG A 68 7.86 -3.01 -9.43
CA ARG A 68 9.03 -3.26 -10.29
C ARG A 68 10.09 -2.17 -10.15
N LEU A 69 9.66 -0.90 -10.06
CA LEU A 69 10.56 0.23 -9.83
C LEU A 69 11.23 0.13 -8.47
N ALA A 70 10.48 -0.20 -7.41
CA ALA A 70 11.06 -0.38 -6.07
C ALA A 70 12.09 -1.52 -6.05
N LEU A 71 11.78 -2.68 -6.65
CA LEU A 71 12.70 -3.81 -6.76
C LEU A 71 13.96 -3.49 -7.57
N ALA A 72 13.84 -2.60 -8.56
CA ALA A 72 14.98 -2.12 -9.35
C ALA A 72 15.81 -1.05 -8.62
N GLY A 73 15.45 -0.66 -7.39
CA GLY A 73 16.11 0.42 -6.65
C GLY A 73 15.76 1.82 -7.15
N GLY A 74 14.65 1.97 -7.87
CA GLY A 74 14.17 3.24 -8.41
C GLY A 74 13.69 4.22 -7.34
N GLY A 75 13.40 3.75 -6.13
CA GLY A 75 13.02 4.59 -5.00
C GLY A 75 12.18 3.86 -3.96
N ILE A 76 11.66 4.66 -3.04
CA ILE A 76 10.76 4.27 -1.98
C ILE A 76 9.33 4.31 -2.50
N THR A 77 8.52 3.30 -2.16
CA THR A 77 7.10 3.26 -2.55
C THR A 77 6.24 2.79 -1.40
N ILE A 78 4.92 3.00 -1.53
CA ILE A 78 3.92 2.60 -0.54
C ILE A 78 2.86 1.69 -1.17
N ALA A 79 2.52 0.58 -0.50
CA ALA A 79 1.38 -0.26 -0.87
C ALA A 79 0.94 -1.19 0.28
N THR A 80 -0.12 -1.97 0.05
CA THR A 80 -0.57 -3.01 0.99
C THR A 80 0.49 -4.11 1.14
N GLN A 81 0.76 -4.54 2.38
CA GLN A 81 1.72 -5.59 2.72
C GLN A 81 1.62 -6.86 1.86
N GLU A 82 0.40 -7.32 1.57
CA GLU A 82 0.14 -8.50 0.74
C GLU A 82 0.81 -8.45 -0.64
N THR A 83 0.91 -7.26 -1.23
CA THR A 83 1.53 -7.06 -2.55
C THR A 83 3.04 -7.33 -2.50
N PHE A 84 3.65 -7.12 -1.34
CA PHE A 84 5.11 -7.12 -1.19
C PHE A 84 5.66 -8.28 -0.36
N ARG A 85 4.81 -9.02 0.36
CA ARG A 85 5.22 -10.11 1.26
C ARG A 85 6.30 -11.02 0.67
N PRO A 86 6.18 -11.59 -0.55
CA PRO A 86 7.21 -12.48 -1.08
C PRO A 86 8.58 -11.83 -1.26
N TYR A 87 8.61 -10.52 -1.49
CA TYR A 87 9.83 -9.75 -1.72
C TYR A 87 10.47 -9.28 -0.42
N ILE A 88 9.66 -9.09 0.63
CA ILE A 88 10.14 -8.82 1.99
C ILE A 88 10.73 -10.09 2.58
N GLU A 89 10.01 -11.21 2.49
CA GLU A 89 10.48 -12.53 2.98
C GLU A 89 11.78 -12.97 2.30
N SER A 90 11.96 -12.63 1.02
CA SER A 90 13.21 -12.92 0.29
C SER A 90 14.30 -11.86 0.47
N GLY A 91 14.08 -10.81 1.28
CA GLY A 91 15.03 -9.73 1.53
C GLY A 91 15.28 -8.77 0.35
N LYS A 92 14.50 -8.88 -0.73
CA LYS A 92 14.60 -8.00 -1.90
C LYS A 92 14.07 -6.60 -1.61
N LEU A 93 13.06 -6.51 -0.75
CA LEU A 93 12.52 -5.27 -0.21
C LEU A 93 12.64 -5.28 1.30
N VAL A 94 12.80 -4.09 1.89
CA VAL A 94 12.85 -3.90 3.34
C VAL A 94 11.78 -2.89 3.73
N SER A 95 11.09 -3.17 4.84
CA SER A 95 10.08 -2.27 5.39
C SER A 95 10.72 -1.11 6.14
N LEU A 96 10.12 0.07 6.00
CA LEU A 96 10.55 1.33 6.57
C LEU A 96 9.36 1.98 7.28
N LEU A 97 9.66 2.71 8.35
CA LEU A 97 8.68 3.52 9.09
C LEU A 97 7.49 2.70 9.63
N ASP A 98 7.69 1.42 9.94
CA ASP A 98 6.63 0.51 10.41
C ASP A 98 5.84 1.08 11.60
N ASP A 99 6.51 1.80 12.50
CA ASP A 99 5.90 2.43 13.68
C ASP A 99 4.93 3.58 13.35
N PHE A 100 5.00 4.12 12.13
CA PHE A 100 4.19 5.26 11.69
C PHE A 100 3.09 4.87 10.70
N LEU A 101 2.91 3.58 10.42
CA LEU A 101 2.00 3.14 9.36
C LEU A 101 0.62 2.82 9.93
N PRO A 102 -0.45 3.39 9.35
CA PRO A 102 -1.79 3.13 9.82
C PRO A 102 -2.23 1.71 9.46
N GLN A 103 -3.19 1.20 10.23
CA GLN A 103 -3.84 -0.06 9.91
C GLN A 103 -4.73 0.09 8.67
N PHE A 104 -4.57 -0.80 7.68
CA PHE A 104 -5.50 -0.87 6.55
C PHE A 104 -6.74 -1.64 7.00
N PRO A 105 -7.95 -1.05 6.93
CA PRO A 105 -9.18 -1.70 7.38
C PRO A 105 -9.61 -2.87 6.47
N GLY A 106 -8.90 -3.07 5.34
CA GLY A 106 -9.17 -4.11 4.37
C GLY A 106 -10.09 -3.63 3.23
N PHE A 107 -10.40 -4.57 2.34
CA PHE A 107 -11.28 -4.32 1.21
C PHE A 107 -12.75 -4.49 1.58
N TYR A 108 -13.60 -3.69 0.93
CA TYR A 108 -15.05 -3.73 1.08
C TYR A 108 -15.71 -4.13 -0.24
N LEU A 109 -16.78 -4.92 -0.16
CA LEU A 109 -17.67 -5.15 -1.29
C LEU A 109 -18.68 -4.00 -1.35
N TYR A 110 -18.59 -3.18 -2.39
CA TYR A 110 -19.52 -2.08 -2.62
C TYR A 110 -20.48 -2.41 -3.76
N PHE A 111 -21.78 -2.33 -3.50
CA PHE A 111 -22.83 -2.48 -4.50
C PHE A 111 -24.03 -1.58 -4.14
N PRO A 112 -24.78 -1.07 -5.14
CA PRO A 112 -25.95 -0.23 -4.86
C PRO A 112 -26.99 -1.00 -4.04
N GLN A 113 -27.45 -0.42 -2.93
CA GLN A 113 -28.51 -1.01 -2.13
C GLN A 113 -29.83 -0.89 -2.89
N ARG A 114 -30.27 -2.00 -3.51
CA ARG A 114 -31.60 -2.11 -4.12
C ARG A 114 -32.52 -2.88 -3.18
N ARG A 115 -33.80 -2.50 -3.16
CA ARG A 115 -34.84 -3.11 -2.31
C ARG A 115 -34.89 -4.64 -2.46
N ASN A 116 -34.57 -5.16 -3.65
CA ASN A 116 -34.34 -6.58 -3.93
C ASN A 116 -32.93 -6.80 -4.49
N ILE A 117 -32.01 -7.30 -3.66
CA ILE A 117 -30.71 -7.80 -4.13
C ILE A 117 -30.96 -9.05 -4.99
N ALA A 118 -30.41 -9.08 -6.21
CA ALA A 118 -30.54 -10.24 -7.09
C ALA A 118 -29.94 -11.50 -6.42
N PRO A 119 -30.59 -12.68 -6.52
CA PRO A 119 -30.12 -13.90 -5.87
C PRO A 119 -28.66 -14.27 -6.19
N LYS A 120 -28.21 -14.03 -7.44
CA LYS A 120 -26.82 -14.25 -7.86
C LYS A 120 -25.81 -13.36 -7.11
N LEU A 121 -26.15 -12.10 -6.87
CA LEU A 121 -25.30 -11.17 -6.12
C LEU A 121 -25.25 -11.55 -4.64
N ARG A 122 -26.39 -11.96 -4.06
CA ARG A 122 -26.42 -12.47 -2.69
C ARG A 122 -25.53 -13.70 -2.53
N ALA A 123 -25.66 -14.68 -3.42
CA ALA A 123 -24.81 -15.88 -3.41
C ALA A 123 -23.32 -15.54 -3.51
N LEU A 124 -22.94 -14.56 -4.35
CA LEU A 124 -21.55 -14.09 -4.43
C LEU A 124 -21.08 -13.44 -3.12
N ILE A 125 -21.90 -12.57 -2.51
CA ILE A 125 -21.57 -11.91 -1.25
C ILE A 125 -21.37 -12.94 -0.15
N ASP A 126 -22.29 -13.90 -0.03
CA ASP A 126 -22.24 -14.97 0.97
C ASP A 126 -20.99 -15.83 0.77
N TYR A 127 -20.71 -16.24 -0.47
CA TYR A 127 -19.48 -16.96 -0.81
C TYR A 127 -18.20 -16.19 -0.44
N VAL A 128 -18.11 -14.90 -0.77
CA VAL A 128 -16.91 -14.10 -0.45
C VAL A 128 -16.75 -13.92 1.07
N LYS A 129 -17.86 -13.79 1.82
CA LYS A 129 -17.82 -13.73 3.28
C LYS A 129 -17.32 -15.04 3.89
N GLU A 130 -17.83 -16.18 3.43
CA GLU A 130 -17.39 -17.50 3.87
C GLU A 130 -15.92 -17.75 3.52
N TRP A 131 -15.52 -17.44 2.28
CA TRP A 131 -14.13 -17.56 1.84
C TRP A 131 -13.18 -16.71 2.68
N ARG A 132 -13.57 -15.48 3.04
CA ARG A 132 -12.77 -14.62 3.94
C ARG A 132 -12.59 -15.23 5.33
N GLN A 133 -13.58 -15.98 5.83
CA GLN A 133 -13.49 -16.67 7.14
C GLN A 133 -12.59 -17.90 7.10
N GLN A 134 -12.34 -18.50 5.92
CA GLN A 134 -11.48 -19.69 5.77
C GLN A 134 -9.99 -19.34 5.61
N LEU A 135 -9.67 -18.08 5.29
CA LEU A 135 -8.31 -17.54 5.27
C LEU A 135 -7.84 -17.05 6.65
N VAL A 136 -8.68 -17.21 7.68
CA VAL A 136 -8.40 -16.99 9.10
C VAL A 136 -7.84 -18.27 9.70
#